data_AF-A0A962H656-F1
#
_entry.id   AF-A0A962H656-F1
#
_cell.length_a   1.000
_cell.length_b   1.000
_cell.length_c   1.000
_cell.angle_alpha   90.00
_cell.angle_beta   90.00
_cell.angle_gamma   90.00
#
_symmetry.space_group_name_H-M   'P 1'
#
loop_
_entity.id
_entity.type
_entity.pdbx_description
1 polymer ?
#
loop_
_entity_poly.entity_id
_entity_poly.type
_entity_poly.pdbx_seq_one_letter_code
_entity_poly.pdbx_strand_id
1 'polypeptide(L)'
;MIFNPFAVAKRLRKIGLVGINQRNADYVLRYNQRKFYPRVDDKLLTKKLAIEHQLPVPELYAVVREEHEIEEVHAKLKDREK
;
A
#
# COMPACT_ATOMS: atom_id res chain seq x y z
N MET A 1 18.09 -25.42 -17.86
CA MET A 1 17.37 -25.69 -16.60
C MET A 1 15.94 -25.21 -16.79
N ILE A 2 14.98 -26.11 -16.96
CA ILE A 2 13.60 -25.75 -17.32
C ILE A 2 12.86 -25.37 -16.02
N PHE A 3 12.34 -24.14 -15.96
CA PHE A 3 11.49 -23.70 -14.87
C PHE A 3 10.20 -24.55 -14.86
N ASN A 4 10.01 -25.38 -13.83
CA ASN A 4 8.76 -26.11 -13.63
C ASN A 4 7.87 -25.35 -12.62
N PRO A 5 6.83 -24.63 -13.07
CA PRO A 5 6.00 -23.80 -12.22
C PRO A 5 5.26 -24.61 -11.14
N PHE A 6 4.88 -25.87 -11.43
CA PHE A 6 4.18 -26.72 -10.47
C PHE A 6 5.09 -27.19 -9.33
N ALA A 7 6.35 -27.51 -9.63
CA ALA A 7 7.34 -27.88 -8.62
C ALA A 7 7.63 -26.69 -7.68
N VAL A 8 7.74 -25.48 -8.24
CA VAL A 8 7.93 -24.25 -7.47
C VAL A 8 6.72 -23.97 -6.58
N ALA A 9 5.50 -24.03 -7.12
CA ALA A 9 4.28 -23.83 -6.35
C ALA A 9 4.14 -24.83 -5.19
N LYS A 10 4.45 -26.12 -5.41
CA LYS A 10 4.44 -27.14 -4.36
C LYS A 10 5.45 -26.86 -3.26
N ARG A 11 6.68 -26.45 -3.62
CA ARG A 11 7.72 -26.08 -2.66
C ARG A 11 7.31 -24.87 -1.82
N LEU A 12 6.80 -23.82 -2.45
CA LEU A 12 6.32 -22.61 -1.77
C LEU A 12 5.19 -22.90 -0.79
N ARG A 13 4.21 -23.73 -1.19
CA ARG A 13 3.14 -24.16 -0.28
C ARG A 13 3.69 -24.97 0.91
N LYS A 14 4.68 -25.84 0.70
CA LYS A 14 5.29 -26.66 1.77
C LYS A 14 5.99 -25.81 2.84
N ILE A 15 6.55 -24.66 2.48
CA ILE A 15 7.16 -23.71 3.43
C ILE A 15 6.14 -22.74 4.05
N GLY A 16 4.84 -22.93 3.80
CA GLY A 16 3.78 -22.08 4.34
C GLY A 16 3.52 -20.79 3.55
N LEU A 17 4.10 -20.62 2.37
CA LEU A 17 3.84 -19.45 1.54
C LEU A 17 2.45 -19.55 0.90
N VAL A 18 1.62 -18.55 1.16
CA VAL A 18 0.29 -18.40 0.59
C VAL A 18 0.29 -17.44 -0.59
N GLY A 19 -0.56 -17.72 -1.58
CA GLY A 19 -0.79 -16.80 -2.69
C GLY A 19 -1.57 -15.56 -2.22
N ILE A 20 -1.43 -14.45 -2.96
CA ILE A 20 -2.09 -13.18 -2.60
C ILE A 20 -3.62 -13.32 -2.48
N ASN A 21 -4.25 -14.13 -3.33
CA ASN A 21 -5.70 -14.35 -3.29
C ASN A 21 -6.12 -15.12 -2.04
N GLN A 22 -5.39 -16.19 -1.69
CA GLN A 22 -5.67 -16.95 -0.47
C GLN A 22 -5.44 -16.09 0.77
N ARG A 23 -4.33 -15.33 0.82
CA ARG A 23 -4.07 -14.35 1.89
C ARG A 23 -5.24 -13.38 2.05
N ASN A 24 -5.75 -12.86 0.92
CA ASN A 24 -6.83 -11.89 0.94
C ASN A 24 -8.15 -12.50 1.41
N ALA A 25 -8.53 -13.67 0.89
CA ALA A 25 -9.78 -14.35 1.25
C ALA A 25 -9.78 -14.85 2.70
N ASP A 26 -8.71 -15.53 3.13
CA ASP A 26 -8.69 -16.23 4.42
C ASP A 26 -8.38 -15.30 5.59
N TYR A 27 -7.62 -14.22 5.36
CA TYR A 27 -7.13 -13.33 6.42
C TYR A 27 -7.60 -11.88 6.25
N VAL A 28 -7.30 -11.23 5.12
CA VAL A 28 -7.53 -9.78 4.98
C VAL A 28 -9.02 -9.44 5.01
N LEU A 29 -9.83 -10.08 4.16
CA LEU A 29 -11.26 -9.78 4.01
C LEU A 29 -12.08 -10.21 5.23
N ARG A 30 -11.63 -11.23 5.96
CA ARG A 30 -12.28 -11.70 7.20
C ARG A 30 -12.26 -10.63 8.29
N TYR A 31 -11.16 -9.90 8.42
CA TYR A 31 -10.98 -8.92 9.50
C TYR A 31 -11.20 -7.46 9.06
N ASN A 32 -11.19 -7.18 7.76
CA ASN A 32 -11.42 -5.83 7.22
C ASN A 32 -12.84 -5.67 6.67
N GLN A 33 -13.73 -5.11 7.49
CA GLN A 33 -15.08 -4.79 7.06
C GLN A 33 -15.07 -3.85 5.85
N ARG A 34 -15.87 -4.15 4.83
CA ARG A 34 -15.85 -3.43 3.53
C ARG A 34 -16.17 -1.94 3.65
N LYS A 35 -16.91 -1.51 4.68
CA LYS A 35 -17.16 -0.09 4.99
C LYS A 35 -15.88 0.72 5.25
N PHE A 36 -14.78 0.06 5.62
CA PHE A 36 -13.48 0.68 5.88
C PHE A 36 -12.57 0.71 4.65
N TYR A 37 -13.00 0.21 3.50
CA TYR A 37 -12.19 0.23 2.26
C TYR A 37 -11.64 1.63 1.91
N PRO A 38 -12.39 2.74 2.08
CA PRO A 38 -11.85 4.08 1.82
C PRO A 38 -10.62 4.43 2.67
N ARG A 39 -10.49 3.85 3.88
CA ARG A 39 -9.37 4.14 4.79
C ARG A 39 -8.02 3.64 4.29
N VAL A 40 -8.01 2.64 3.40
CA VAL A 40 -6.79 2.03 2.86
C VAL A 40 -6.55 2.40 1.40
N ASP A 41 -7.60 2.77 0.68
CA ASP A 41 -7.54 3.19 -0.73
C ASP A 41 -7.09 4.66 -0.85
N ASP A 42 -7.63 5.53 0.01
CA ASP A 42 -7.17 6.92 0.11
C ASP A 42 -5.86 6.98 0.92
N LYS A 43 -4.77 7.26 0.22
CA LYS A 43 -3.43 7.38 0.79
C LYS A 43 -3.31 8.52 1.82
N LEU A 44 -4.04 9.62 1.64
CA LEU A 44 -4.05 10.74 2.59
C LEU A 44 -4.82 10.36 3.85
N LEU A 45 -5.98 9.71 3.70
CA LEU A 45 -6.76 9.22 4.83
C LEU A 45 -5.98 8.18 5.62
N THR A 46 -5.35 7.23 4.94
CA THR A 46 -4.47 6.21 5.56
C THR A 46 -3.40 6.89 6.43
N LYS A 47 -2.73 7.92 5.88
CA LYS A 47 -1.67 8.65 6.59
C LYS A 47 -2.20 9.39 7.81
N LYS A 48 -3.34 10.08 7.68
CA LYS A 48 -3.96 10.80 8.81
C LYS A 48 -4.29 9.85 9.96
N LEU A 49 -4.90 8.70 9.65
CA LEU A 49 -5.21 7.66 10.64
C LEU A 49 -3.95 7.09 11.29
N ALA A 50 -2.89 6.87 10.50
CA ALA A 50 -1.63 6.37 11.02
C ALA A 50 -0.98 7.37 12.01
N ILE A 51 -0.99 8.67 11.69
CA ILE A 51 -0.50 9.72 12.59
C ILE A 51 -1.35 9.80 13.87
N GLU A 52 -2.68 9.77 13.75
CA GLU A 52 -3.61 9.78 14.89
C GLU A 52 -3.33 8.62 15.86
N HIS A 53 -2.99 7.45 15.32
CA HIS A 53 -2.62 6.27 16.10
C HIS A 53 -1.12 6.16 16.42
N GLN A 54 -0.34 7.23 16.24
CA GLN A 54 1.09 7.30 16.59
C GLN A 54 1.93 6.23 15.87
N LEU A 55 1.50 5.80 14.67
CA LEU A 55 2.27 4.90 13.83
C LEU A 55 3.36 5.69 13.08
N PRO A 56 4.58 5.15 12.97
CA PRO A 56 5.64 5.80 12.21
C PRO A 56 5.29 5.83 10.73
N VAL A 57 5.19 7.04 10.17
CA VAL A 57 4.97 7.26 8.74
C VAL A 57 5.98 8.27 8.22
N PRO A 58 6.39 8.17 6.94
CA PRO A 58 7.24 9.18 6.33
C PRO A 58 6.54 10.54 6.34
N GLU A 59 7.29 11.63 6.29
CA GLU A 59 6.76 12.99 6.18
C GLU A 59 5.98 13.18 4.86
N LEU A 60 4.97 14.06 4.84
CA LEU A 60 4.24 14.41 3.60
C LEU A 60 4.86 15.69 3.05
N TYR A 61 5.43 15.63 1.84
CA TYR A 61 6.06 16.81 1.24
C TYR A 61 5.08 17.69 0.48
N ALA A 62 4.23 17.09 -0.35
CA ALA A 62 3.23 17.81 -1.13
C ALA A 62 2.02 16.92 -1.40
N VAL A 63 0.90 17.57 -1.73
CA VAL A 63 -0.30 16.94 -2.26
C VAL A 63 -0.62 17.60 -3.60
N VAL A 64 -0.94 16.76 -4.58
CA VAL A 64 -1.50 17.14 -5.89
C VAL A 64 -2.92 16.60 -5.90
N ARG A 65 -3.91 17.49 -5.92
CA ARG A 65 -5.33 17.11 -5.94
C ARG A 65 -5.87 17.00 -7.35
N GLU A 66 -5.44 17.92 -8.20
CA GLU A 66 -5.92 18.10 -9.56
C GLU A 66 -4.73 18.22 -10.51
N GLU A 67 -4.94 17.89 -11.79
CA GLU A 67 -3.86 17.84 -12.79
C GLU A 67 -3.12 19.19 -12.93
N HIS A 68 -3.83 20.32 -12.85
CA HIS A 68 -3.22 21.65 -12.97
C HIS A 68 -2.21 21.96 -11.84
N GLU A 69 -2.34 21.30 -10.68
CA GLU A 69 -1.41 21.49 -9.56
C GLU A 69 -0.04 20.84 -9.81
N ILE A 70 0.12 20.04 -10.87
CA ILE A 70 1.38 19.40 -11.23
C ILE A 70 2.44 20.45 -11.58
N GLU A 71 2.06 21.53 -12.25
CA GLU A 71 2.97 22.62 -12.64
C GLU A 71 3.62 23.30 -11.42
N GLU A 72 2.94 23.26 -10.26
CA GLU A 72 3.39 23.86 -9.02
C GLU A 72 4.21 22.90 -8.13
N VAL A 73 4.35 21.62 -8.51
CA VAL A 73 4.99 20.60 -7.65
C VAL A 73 6.43 20.98 -7.30
N HIS A 74 7.21 21.46 -8.27
CA HIS A 74 8.58 21.90 -8.02
C HIS A 74 8.63 23.06 -7.01
N ALA A 75 7.69 24.00 -7.09
CA ALA A 75 7.60 25.08 -6.10
C ALA A 75 7.21 24.54 -4.71
N LYS A 76 6.25 23.60 -4.64
CA LYS A 76 5.85 22.93 -3.39
C LYS A 76 6.99 22.12 -2.75
N LEU A 77 7.96 21.65 -3.53
CA LEU A 77 9.10 20.84 -3.08
C LEU A 77 10.41 21.64 -2.90
N LYS A 78 10.42 22.95 -3.18
CA LYS A 78 11.63 23.78 -3.24
C LYS A 78 12.53 23.69 -2.00
N ASP A 79 11.95 23.63 -0.80
CA ASP A 79 12.73 23.55 0.45
C ASP A 79 13.24 22.13 0.77
N ARG A 80 12.95 21.16 -0.11
CA ARG A 80 13.29 19.73 0.04
C ARG A 80 14.15 19.19 -1.09
N GLU A 81 14.29 19.93 -2.19
CA GLU A 81 15.26 19.62 -3.25
C GLU A 81 16.67 19.97 -2.75
N LYS A 82 17.51 18.94 -2.58
CA LYS A 82 18.95 19.06 -2.37
C LYS A 82 19.68 18.74 -3.67
#